data_AF-X1JB23-F1
#
_entry.id   AF-X1JB23-F1
#
_cell.length_a   1.000
_cell.length_b   1.000
_cell.length_c   1.000
_cell.angle_alpha   90.00
_cell.angle_beta   90.00
_cell.angle_gamma   90.00
#
_symmetry.space_group_name_H-M   'P 1'
#
loop_
_entity.id
_entity.type
_entity.pdbx_description
1 polymer ?
#
loop_
_entity_poly.entity_id
_entity_poly.type
_entity_poly.pdbx_seq_one_letter_code
_entity_poly.pdbx_strand_id
1 'polypeptide(L)'
;EQNKVKIMMEEYKSLRSEIRQSMQNRNSILTFSIAIIGVVFHAGVSVFLNHSQKSQVLAFFIFSSILPTLSLLILILWCGEMEYMGRIGYYLIDFENRINGIHKEKLLYWENWVLTRDFLVINIKLWKMKYIQRSI
;
A
#
# COMPACT_ATOMS: atom_id res chain seq x y z
N GLU A 1 -14.55 -10.10 -32.65
CA GLU A 1 -14.70 -10.07 -31.17
C GLU A 1 -13.55 -10.73 -30.42
N GLN A 2 -13.07 -11.91 -30.86
CA GLN A 2 -11.95 -12.62 -30.21
C GLN A 2 -10.67 -11.78 -30.00
N ASN A 3 -10.34 -10.89 -30.94
CA ASN A 3 -9.16 -10.02 -30.81
C ASN A 3 -9.31 -8.97 -29.68
N LYS A 4 -10.53 -8.46 -29.44
CA LYS A 4 -10.81 -7.53 -28.34
C LYS A 4 -10.68 -8.22 -26.98
N VAL A 5 -11.18 -9.46 -26.88
CA VAL A 5 -11.09 -10.27 -25.66
C VAL A 5 -9.63 -10.59 -25.34
N LYS A 6 -8.81 -10.89 -26.35
CA LYS A 6 -7.38 -11.13 -26.15
C LYS A 6 -6.66 -9.90 -25.60
N ILE A 7 -6.89 -8.71 -26.17
CA ILE A 7 -6.31 -7.45 -25.70
C ILE A 7 -6.76 -7.16 -24.26
N MET A 8 -8.05 -7.33 -23.96
CA MET A 8 -8.57 -7.16 -22.60
C MET A 8 -7.93 -8.14 -21.61
N MET A 9 -7.67 -9.37 -22.02
CA MET A 9 -7.01 -10.36 -21.16
C MET A 9 -5.52 -10.04 -20.92
N GLU A 10 -4.83 -9.45 -21.90
CA GLU A 10 -3.46 -8.96 -21.74
C GLU A 10 -3.41 -7.78 -20.76
N GLU A 11 -4.34 -6.84 -20.88
CA GLU A 11 -4.49 -5.71 -19.94
C GLU A 11 -4.81 -6.19 -18.52
N TYR A 12 -5.72 -7.16 -18.37
CA TYR A 12 -6.02 -7.79 -17.08
C TYR A 12 -4.77 -8.41 -16.43
N LYS A 13 -3.96 -9.13 -17.20
CA LYS A 13 -2.70 -9.72 -16.72
C LYS A 13 -1.71 -8.63 -16.30
N SER A 14 -1.61 -7.54 -17.06
CA SER A 14 -0.78 -6.40 -16.73
C SER A 14 -1.17 -5.79 -15.38
N LEU A 15 -2.46 -5.50 -15.19
CA LEU A 15 -2.98 -4.95 -13.93
C LEU A 15 -2.75 -5.89 -12.74
N ARG A 16 -2.94 -7.20 -12.93
CA ARG A 16 -2.64 -8.20 -11.90
C ARG A 16 -1.16 -8.25 -11.54
N SER A 17 -0.28 -8.08 -12.52
CA SER A 17 1.16 -7.99 -12.28
C SER A 17 1.54 -6.73 -11.50
N GLU A 18 0.88 -5.60 -11.79
CA GLU A 18 1.07 -4.33 -11.10
C GLU A 18 0.62 -4.41 -9.63
N ILE A 19 -0.53 -5.03 -9.35
CA ILE A 19 -0.99 -5.31 -7.97
C ILE A 19 0.03 -6.18 -7.23
N ARG A 20 0.53 -7.25 -7.87
CA ARG A 20 1.53 -8.13 -7.27
C ARG A 20 2.83 -7.38 -6.97
N GLN A 21 3.26 -6.50 -7.87
CA GLN A 21 4.42 -5.65 -7.66
C GLN A 21 4.21 -4.69 -6.48
N SER A 22 3.04 -4.05 -6.37
CA SER A 22 2.73 -3.18 -5.22
C SER A 22 2.73 -3.95 -3.89
N MET A 23 2.21 -5.18 -3.86
CA MET A 23 2.33 -6.04 -2.67
C MET A 23 3.80 -6.30 -2.28
N GLN A 24 4.68 -6.55 -3.26
CA GLN A 24 6.11 -6.73 -3.02
C GLN A 24 6.78 -5.43 -2.56
N ASN A 25 6.40 -4.29 -3.14
CA ASN A 25 6.91 -2.98 -2.74
C ASN A 25 6.54 -2.67 -1.28
N ARG A 26 5.31 -2.94 -0.86
CA ARG A 26 4.87 -2.77 0.54
C ARG A 26 5.72 -3.57 1.52
N ASN A 27 5.98 -4.83 1.21
CA ASN A 27 6.84 -5.67 2.05
C ASN A 27 8.27 -5.14 2.08
N SER A 28 8.80 -4.73 0.92
CA SER A 28 10.13 -4.14 0.80
C SER A 28 10.27 -2.86 1.62
N ILE A 29 9.27 -1.96 1.56
CA ILE A 29 9.21 -0.74 2.37
C ILE A 29 9.31 -1.11 3.84
N LEU A 30 8.50 -2.04 4.34
CA LEU A 30 8.57 -2.44 5.76
C LEU A 30 9.91 -3.06 6.14
N THR A 31 10.47 -3.95 5.31
CA THR A 31 11.76 -4.60 5.58
C THR A 31 12.88 -3.56 5.67
N PHE A 32 13.01 -2.67 4.69
CA PHE A 32 14.02 -1.62 4.71
C PHE A 32 13.79 -0.63 5.86
N SER A 33 12.53 -0.31 6.15
CA SER A 33 12.16 0.57 7.26
C SER A 33 12.59 0.03 8.61
N ILE A 34 12.35 -1.26 8.87
CA ILE A 34 12.78 -1.93 10.11
C ILE A 34 14.31 -1.92 10.20
N ALA A 35 15.02 -2.16 9.10
CA ALA A 35 16.48 -2.10 9.08
C ALA A 35 17.00 -0.69 9.41
N ILE A 36 16.43 0.36 8.80
CA ILE A 36 16.79 1.76 9.05
C ILE A 36 16.51 2.13 10.51
N ILE A 37 15.33 1.80 11.03
CA ILE A 37 14.97 2.02 12.44
C ILE A 37 15.96 1.31 13.36
N GLY A 38 16.31 0.06 13.07
CA GLY A 38 17.28 -0.72 13.85
C GLY A 38 18.66 -0.08 13.90
N VAL A 39 19.17 0.44 12.77
CA VAL A 39 20.46 1.15 12.70
C VAL A 39 20.42 2.43 13.53
N VAL A 40 19.36 3.25 13.36
CA VAL A 40 19.21 4.51 14.09
C VAL A 40 19.02 4.26 15.59
N PHE A 41 18.26 3.24 15.95
CA PHE A 41 18.06 2.81 17.34
C PHE A 41 19.39 2.39 17.97
N HIS A 42 20.16 1.54 17.29
CA HIS A 42 21.48 1.12 17.76
C HIS A 42 22.43 2.31 17.94
N ALA A 43 22.45 3.26 16.99
CA ALA A 43 23.22 4.49 17.11
C ALA A 43 22.77 5.35 18.31
N GLY A 44 21.47 5.45 18.57
CA GLY A 44 20.93 6.14 19.74
C GLY A 44 21.39 5.50 21.05
N VAL A 45 21.36 4.17 21.13
CA VAL A 45 21.82 3.41 22.30
C VAL A 45 23.33 3.57 22.52
N SER A 46 24.14 3.43 21.47
CA SER A 46 25.61 3.53 21.60
C SER A 46 26.05 4.92 22.07
N VAL A 47 25.38 5.98 21.58
CA VAL A 47 25.61 7.36 22.01
C VAL A 47 25.15 7.57 23.46
N PHE A 48 24.03 6.99 23.87
CA PHE A 48 23.54 7.07 25.25
C PHE A 48 24.51 6.46 26.26
N LEU A 49 25.13 5.33 25.92
CA LEU A 49 26.08 4.61 26.78
C LEU A 49 27.42 5.31 26.97
N ASN A 50 27.78 6.30 26.14
CA ASN A 50 29.05 7.03 26.26
C ASN A 50 29.14 8.00 27.46
N HIS A 51 28.10 8.07 28.31
CA HIS A 51 28.03 8.84 29.59
C HIS A 51 28.45 10.33 29.56
N SER A 52 28.73 10.90 28.39
CA SER A 52 29.03 12.32 28.23
C SER A 52 27.74 13.14 28.19
N GLN A 53 27.74 14.33 28.79
CA GLN A 53 26.56 15.22 28.75
C GLN A 53 26.13 15.54 27.30
N LYS A 54 27.10 15.74 26.39
CA LYS A 54 26.83 15.96 24.96
C LYS A 54 26.22 14.73 24.29
N SER A 55 26.64 13.53 24.68
CA SER A 55 26.12 12.29 24.11
C SER A 55 24.70 11.99 24.61
N GLN A 56 24.39 12.31 25.87
CA GLN A 56 23.02 12.18 26.40
C GLN A 56 22.01 13.09 25.69
N VAL A 57 22.37 14.35 25.40
CA VAL A 57 21.52 15.28 24.64
C VAL A 57 21.28 14.76 23.22
N LEU A 58 22.33 14.24 22.57
CA LEU A 58 22.21 13.67 21.23
C LEU A 58 21.33 12.41 21.22
N ALA A 59 21.48 11.51 22.19
CA ALA A 59 20.63 10.34 22.35
C ALA A 59 19.16 10.76 22.56
N PHE A 60 18.91 11.74 23.43
CA PHE A 60 17.57 12.28 23.63
C PHE A 60 16.96 12.81 22.32
N PHE A 61 17.73 13.53 21.51
CA PHE A 61 17.27 14.02 20.21
C PHE A 61 16.95 12.87 19.22
N ILE A 62 17.78 11.83 19.19
CA ILE A 62 17.55 10.64 18.35
C ILE A 62 16.22 9.95 18.72
N PHE A 63 15.98 9.71 20.01
CA PHE A 63 14.79 9.00 20.46
C PHE A 63 13.51 9.86 20.44
N SER A 64 13.61 11.16 20.72
CA SER A 64 12.44 12.04 20.79
C SER A 64 12.00 12.61 19.43
N SER A 65 12.95 12.83 18.52
CA SER A 65 12.67 13.52 17.25
C SER A 65 12.91 12.62 16.06
N ILE A 66 14.13 12.08 15.91
CA ILE A 66 14.51 11.36 14.68
C ILE A 66 13.69 10.08 14.51
N LEU A 67 13.60 9.23 15.54
CA LEU A 67 12.87 7.96 15.45
C LEU A 67 11.37 8.14 15.19
N PRO A 68 10.64 9.03 15.90
CA PRO A 68 9.24 9.31 15.60
C PRO A 68 9.02 9.88 14.19
N THR A 69 9.87 10.81 13.74
CA THR A 69 9.76 11.39 12.39
C THR A 69 10.00 10.33 11.31
N LEU A 70 11.03 9.50 11.46
CA LEU A 70 11.28 8.39 10.53
C LEU A 70 10.11 7.41 10.50
N SER A 71 9.58 7.04 11.67
CA SER A 71 8.43 6.12 11.77
C SER A 71 7.20 6.69 11.07
N LEU A 72 6.94 8.00 11.22
CA LEU A 72 5.85 8.68 10.53
C LEU A 72 6.04 8.66 9.01
N LEU A 73 7.24 8.97 8.52
CA LEU A 73 7.57 8.96 7.08
C LEU A 73 7.36 7.56 6.47
N ILE A 74 7.83 6.53 7.18
CA ILE A 74 7.65 5.13 6.79
C ILE A 74 6.16 4.79 6.70
N LEU A 75 5.37 5.17 7.70
CA LEU A 75 3.92 4.94 7.71
C LEU A 75 3.23 5.65 6.54
N ILE A 76 3.64 6.88 6.20
CA ILE A 76 3.09 7.63 5.06
C ILE A 76 3.40 6.90 3.75
N LEU A 77 4.65 6.46 3.54
CA LEU A 77 5.03 5.72 2.34
C LEU A 77 4.25 4.41 2.21
N TRP A 78 4.15 3.67 3.31
CA TRP A 78 3.41 2.41 3.34
C TRP A 78 1.91 2.61 3.11
N CYS A 79 1.32 3.66 3.69
CA CYS A 79 -0.08 4.02 3.48
C CYS A 79 -0.35 4.45 2.02
N GLY A 80 0.57 5.19 1.40
CA GLY A 80 0.48 5.56 -0.02
C GLY A 80 0.38 4.34 -0.94
N GLU A 81 1.16 3.28 -0.66
CA GLU A 81 1.04 2.01 -1.37
C GLU A 81 -0.28 1.28 -1.09
N MET A 82 -0.85 1.37 0.13
CA MET A 82 -2.20 0.85 0.40
C MET A 82 -3.24 1.51 -0.50
N GLU A 83 -3.21 2.84 -0.57
CA GLU A 83 -4.18 3.62 -1.33
C GLU A 83 -4.05 3.35 -2.83
N TYR A 84 -2.82 3.28 -3.33
CA TYR A 84 -2.53 2.92 -4.72
C TYR A 84 -3.09 1.54 -5.08
N MET A 85 -2.79 0.52 -4.25
CA MET A 85 -3.30 -0.83 -4.46
C MET A 85 -4.84 -0.89 -4.39
N GLY A 86 -5.45 -0.16 -3.46
CA GLY A 86 -6.90 -0.04 -3.38
C GLY A 86 -7.52 0.53 -4.65
N ARG A 87 -6.95 1.62 -5.19
CA ARG A 87 -7.40 2.24 -6.44
C ARG A 87 -7.32 1.28 -7.63
N ILE A 88 -6.21 0.55 -7.78
CA ILE A 88 -6.05 -0.42 -8.86
C ILE A 88 -7.02 -1.60 -8.68
N GLY A 89 -7.22 -2.06 -7.45
CA GLY A 89 -8.19 -3.12 -7.15
C GLY A 89 -9.61 -2.75 -7.61
N TYR A 90 -10.07 -1.53 -7.31
CA TYR A 90 -11.37 -1.04 -7.80
C TYR A 90 -11.45 -1.02 -9.33
N TYR A 91 -10.40 -0.51 -9.99
CA TYR A 91 -10.35 -0.50 -11.45
C TYR A 91 -10.42 -1.90 -12.04
N LEU A 92 -9.75 -2.87 -11.41
CA LEU A 92 -9.74 -4.26 -11.85
C LEU A 92 -11.12 -4.92 -11.73
N ILE A 93 -11.89 -4.58 -10.69
CA ILE A 93 -13.27 -5.09 -10.53
C ILE A 93 -14.18 -4.54 -11.61
N ASP A 94 -14.10 -3.24 -11.88
CA ASP A 94 -14.87 -2.63 -12.96
C ASP A 94 -14.51 -3.28 -14.31
N PHE A 95 -13.24 -3.66 -14.49
CA PHE A 95 -12.77 -4.37 -15.66
C PHE A 95 -13.28 -5.82 -15.75
N GLU A 96 -13.23 -6.58 -14.65
CA GLU A 96 -13.80 -7.94 -14.56
C GLU A 96 -15.31 -7.93 -14.86
N ASN A 97 -16.04 -6.96 -14.33
CA ASN A 97 -17.48 -6.82 -14.55
C ASN A 97 -17.81 -6.53 -16.03
N ARG A 98 -16.97 -5.74 -16.72
CA ARG A 98 -17.12 -5.50 -18.17
C ARG A 98 -16.89 -6.77 -18.98
N ILE A 99 -15.85 -7.54 -18.66
CA ILE A 99 -15.54 -8.79 -19.38
C ILE A 99 -16.65 -9.84 -19.17
N ASN A 100 -17.08 -10.03 -17.91
CA ASN A 100 -18.15 -10.97 -17.57
C ASN A 100 -19.49 -10.56 -18.20
N GLY A 101 -19.77 -9.26 -18.29
CA GLY A 101 -20.96 -8.73 -18.96
C GLY A 101 -21.01 -9.07 -20.46
N ILE A 102 -19.85 -9.16 -21.11
CA ILE A 102 -19.75 -9.56 -22.54
C ILE A 102 -20.06 -11.05 -22.71
N HIS A 103 -19.58 -11.92 -21.81
CA HIS A 103 -19.72 -13.37 -21.94
C HIS A 103 -20.97 -13.94 -21.24
N LYS A 104 -21.73 -13.12 -20.49
CA LYS A 104 -22.87 -13.53 -19.63
C LYS A 104 -22.57 -14.63 -18.62
N GLU A 105 -21.29 -14.94 -18.43
CA GLU A 105 -20.75 -15.92 -17.48
C GLU A 105 -19.73 -15.24 -16.58
N LYS A 106 -19.63 -15.70 -15.33
CA LYS A 106 -18.62 -15.22 -14.38
C LYS A 106 -17.29 -15.95 -14.62
N LEU A 107 -16.58 -15.56 -15.67
CA LEU A 107 -15.29 -16.15 -16.03
C LEU A 107 -14.15 -15.62 -15.13
N LEU A 108 -14.21 -14.34 -14.74
CA LEU A 108 -13.26 -13.69 -13.84
C LEU A 108 -13.97 -13.24 -12.57
N TYR A 109 -13.66 -13.85 -11.43
CA TYR A 109 -14.35 -13.55 -10.16
C TYR A 109 -13.41 -13.30 -8.98
N TRP A 110 -12.10 -13.29 -9.22
CA TRP A 110 -11.14 -13.24 -8.11
C TRP A 110 -11.29 -11.97 -7.28
N GLU A 111 -11.31 -10.79 -7.90
CA GLU A 111 -11.39 -9.54 -7.15
C GLU A 111 -12.79 -9.33 -6.53
N ASN A 112 -13.83 -9.73 -7.26
CA ASN A 112 -15.19 -9.76 -6.73
C ASN A 112 -15.31 -10.67 -5.49
N TRP A 113 -14.66 -11.83 -5.48
CA TRP A 113 -14.63 -12.73 -4.33
C TRP A 113 -13.86 -12.15 -3.14
N VAL A 114 -12.67 -11.58 -3.39
CA VAL A 114 -11.82 -10.98 -2.34
C VAL A 114 -12.57 -9.86 -1.61
N LEU A 115 -13.23 -8.96 -2.34
CA LEU A 115 -14.03 -7.90 -1.71
C LEU A 115 -15.27 -8.38 -0.96
N THR A 116 -15.79 -9.57 -1.31
CA THR A 116 -16.94 -10.15 -0.60
C THR A 116 -16.51 -10.76 0.75
N ARG A 117 -15.24 -11.16 0.89
CA ARG A 117 -14.69 -11.77 2.11
C ARG A 117 -14.02 -10.77 3.06
N ASP A 118 -13.45 -9.69 2.56
CA ASP A 118 -12.68 -8.76 3.39
C ASP A 118 -13.54 -7.64 4.00
N PHE A 119 -13.22 -7.30 5.25
CA PHE A 119 -13.77 -6.28 6.15
C PHE A 119 -13.64 -4.82 5.62
N LEU A 120 -13.49 -4.62 4.30
CA LEU A 120 -13.24 -3.34 3.64
C LEU A 120 -14.52 -2.57 3.28
N VAL A 121 -15.70 -3.20 3.38
CA VAL A 121 -17.00 -2.59 3.02
C VAL A 121 -17.27 -1.28 3.79
N ILE A 122 -16.73 -1.13 5.01
CA ILE A 122 -16.89 0.08 5.83
C ILE A 122 -16.01 1.24 5.33
N ASN A 123 -14.80 0.98 4.82
CA ASN A 123 -13.94 2.01 4.23
C ASN A 123 -14.30 2.34 2.77
N ILE A 124 -14.87 1.37 2.03
CA ILE A 124 -15.35 1.54 0.64
C ILE A 124 -16.39 2.67 0.53
N LYS A 125 -17.32 2.77 1.49
CA LYS A 125 -18.39 3.79 1.47
C LYS A 125 -17.86 5.20 1.73
N LEU A 126 -16.84 5.31 2.60
CA LEU A 126 -16.20 6.59 2.94
C LEU A 126 -15.32 7.12 1.81
N TRP A 127 -14.61 6.24 1.10
CA TRP A 127 -13.74 6.64 -0.01
C TRP A 127 -14.54 7.14 -1.23
N LYS A 128 -15.66 6.45 -1.56
CA LYS A 128 -16.59 6.89 -2.62
C LYS A 128 -17.21 8.26 -2.35
N MET A 129 -17.57 8.56 -1.10
CA MET A 129 -18.11 9.88 -0.71
C MET A 129 -17.06 10.99 -0.82
N LYS A 130 -15.80 10.72 -0.48
CA LYS A 130 -14.73 11.72 -0.50
C LYS A 130 -14.25 12.08 -1.93
N TYR A 131 -14.27 11.13 -2.86
CA TYR A 131 -13.84 11.36 -4.24
C TYR A 131 -14.90 12.07 -5.10
N ILE A 132 -16.20 11.74 -4.93
CA ILE A 132 -17.30 12.38 -5.67
C ILE A 132 -17.44 13.87 -5.29
N GLN A 133 -17.13 14.24 -4.05
CA GLN A 133 -17.12 15.64 -3.61
C GLN A 133 -15.95 16.49 -4.12
N ARG A 134 -14.90 15.89 -4.70
CA ARG A 134 -13.76 16.64 -5.29
C ARG A 134 -13.88 16.82 -6.80
N SER A 135 -14.86 16.19 -7.45
CA SER A 135 -15.08 16.22 -8.90
C SER A 135 -16.33 17.00 -9.33
N ILE A 136 -16.98 17.69 -8.39
CA ILE A 136 -18.09 18.66 -8.59
C ILE A 136 -17.60 19.99 -8.02
#